data_AF-A0AA39PLS9-F1
#
_entry.id   AF-A0AA39PLS9-F1
#
_cell.length_a   1.000
_cell.length_b   1.000
_cell.length_c   1.000
_cell.angle_alpha   90.00
_cell.angle_beta   90.00
_cell.angle_gamma   90.00
#
_symmetry.space_group_name_H-M   'P 1'
#
loop_
_entity.id
_entity.type
_entity.pdbx_description
1 polymer ?
#
loop_
_entity_poly.entity_id
_entity_poly.type
_entity_poly.pdbx_seq_one_letter_code
_entity_poly.pdbx_strand_id
1 'polypeptide(L)'
;MPPKELYGYAKQPAKQIYLAYQLFTTILFRLPIWFLLAVPNLIPGRSRRPRPTWPLKRALFLRMFRHFMHVTSQTGPIYTTPDHLAITPGVGIEGVWIPPADKFITKSLKSMAEVSKVLPMRIPGYWVHRKGYKIEFGSPPAAGEKVVLSFHGGAYIRYSAHPDDATATVAKALLKYVASVQRLFCVEYRLSKTSAGAFPAALLDALSAYLYLVNDIGFLPANIIVEGDSAGGNLALALTRYLVESQNNAEGVTIPSPPSALILFSPWADMGVSHFTFGSIAAKNSSTDYIGGIAEVDYGKKIFCGQHGRDAVSVNPYMSPASIDPRMKIDFKGFPRTFIVAGGAEVLLGVIRTLKERMVKDLGENKDLGSKLRYFEADGGSHDYILFSWQEPERSNALGEIADWTST
;
A
#
# COMPACT_ATOMS: atom_id res chain seq x y z
N MET A 1 8.70 -22.15 -18.06
CA MET A 1 9.90 -21.35 -18.34
C MET A 1 9.95 -20.21 -17.33
N PRO A 2 11.08 -19.95 -16.63
CA PRO A 2 11.19 -18.75 -15.82
C PRO A 2 11.02 -17.54 -16.76
N PRO A 3 10.30 -16.48 -16.36
CA PRO A 3 10.14 -15.32 -17.22
C PRO A 3 11.55 -14.79 -17.55
N LYS A 4 11.83 -14.65 -18.86
CA LYS A 4 13.02 -13.95 -19.36
C LYS A 4 13.20 -12.68 -18.55
N GLU A 5 14.40 -12.56 -18.00
CA GLU A 5 14.82 -11.69 -16.88
C GLU A 5 13.99 -10.41 -16.74
N LEU A 6 13.32 -10.26 -15.58
CA LEU A 6 12.57 -9.06 -15.15
C LEU A 6 13.28 -7.73 -15.43
N TYR A 7 14.60 -7.79 -15.52
CA TYR A 7 15.53 -6.68 -15.41
C TYR A 7 16.57 -6.83 -16.52
N GLY A 8 16.58 -5.89 -17.47
CA GLY A 8 17.51 -5.92 -18.61
C GLY A 8 18.99 -5.88 -18.21
N TYR A 9 19.30 -5.45 -16.99
CA TYR A 9 20.66 -5.32 -16.45
C TYR A 9 20.78 -5.93 -15.04
N ALA A 10 20.13 -7.06 -14.75
CA ALA A 10 20.22 -7.70 -13.42
C ALA A 10 21.57 -8.39 -13.15
N LYS A 11 22.26 -8.87 -14.19
CA LYS A 11 23.45 -9.72 -14.06
C LYS A 11 24.75 -8.91 -14.11
N GLN A 12 25.75 -9.35 -13.35
CA GLN A 12 27.11 -8.79 -13.44
C GLN A 12 27.83 -9.30 -14.70
N PRO A 13 28.70 -8.49 -15.33
CA PRO A 13 29.09 -7.13 -14.95
C PRO A 13 28.15 -6.02 -15.50
N ALA A 14 27.17 -6.39 -16.34
CA ALA A 14 26.28 -5.43 -17.00
C ALA A 14 25.52 -4.53 -16.01
N LYS A 15 25.13 -5.07 -14.85
CA LYS A 15 24.52 -4.32 -13.75
C LYS A 15 25.42 -3.18 -13.27
N GLN A 16 26.68 -3.46 -12.93
CA GLN A 16 27.63 -2.46 -12.47
C GLN A 16 27.91 -1.39 -13.52
N ILE A 17 28.12 -1.79 -14.78
CA ILE A 17 28.38 -0.86 -15.89
C ILE A 17 27.18 0.09 -16.06
N TYR A 18 25.96 -0.45 -16.08
CA TYR A 18 24.75 0.34 -16.20
C TYR A 18 24.56 1.30 -15.01
N LEU A 19 24.77 0.84 -13.77
CA LEU A 19 24.66 1.68 -12.59
C LEU A 19 25.69 2.82 -12.58
N ALA A 20 26.95 2.53 -12.95
CA ALA A 20 28.00 3.54 -13.06
C ALA A 20 27.65 4.59 -14.14
N TYR A 21 27.17 4.14 -15.31
CA TYR A 21 26.68 5.02 -16.37
C TYR A 21 25.53 5.92 -15.89
N GLN A 22 24.51 5.35 -15.23
CA GLN A 22 23.37 6.12 -14.73
C GLN A 22 23.78 7.12 -13.65
N LEU A 23 24.68 6.75 -12.74
CA LEU A 23 25.20 7.67 -11.72
C LEU A 23 25.94 8.86 -12.37
N PHE A 24 26.92 8.57 -13.24
CA PHE A 24 27.72 9.58 -13.91
C PHE A 24 26.87 10.54 -14.75
N THR A 25 25.98 9.98 -15.58
CA THR A 25 25.11 10.80 -16.42
C THR A 25 24.08 11.60 -15.63
N THR A 26 23.66 11.10 -14.46
CA THR A 26 22.74 11.84 -13.59
C THR A 26 23.40 13.04 -12.95
N ILE A 27 24.60 12.87 -12.42
CA ILE A 27 25.35 13.96 -11.78
C ILE A 27 25.74 15.04 -12.80
N LEU A 28 26.33 14.65 -13.93
CA LEU A 28 26.91 15.60 -14.87
C LEU A 28 25.90 16.26 -15.81
N PHE A 29 24.81 15.56 -16.16
CA PHE A 29 23.87 16.05 -17.17
C PHE A 29 22.45 16.21 -16.62
N ARG A 30 21.87 15.18 -15.99
CA ARG A 30 20.44 15.24 -15.61
C ARG A 30 20.16 16.26 -14.52
N LEU A 31 20.94 16.28 -13.43
CA LEU A 31 20.73 17.22 -12.33
C LEU A 31 20.84 18.69 -12.78
N PRO A 32 21.89 19.11 -13.52
CA PRO A 32 21.96 20.44 -14.10
C PRO A 32 20.77 20.78 -15.01
N ILE A 33 20.39 19.86 -15.92
CA ILE A 33 19.27 20.07 -16.83
C ILE A 33 17.94 20.20 -16.07
N TRP A 34 17.67 19.33 -15.08
CA TRP A 34 16.46 19.41 -14.28
C TRP A 34 16.38 20.68 -13.46
N PHE A 35 17.52 21.15 -12.93
CA PHE A 35 17.61 22.44 -12.25
C PHE A 35 17.25 23.58 -13.20
N LEU A 36 17.91 23.67 -14.35
CA LEU A 36 17.67 24.71 -15.36
C LEU A 36 16.19 24.74 -15.80
N LEU A 37 15.58 23.58 -16.05
CA LEU A 37 14.18 23.48 -16.44
C LEU A 37 13.19 23.86 -15.33
N ALA A 38 13.58 23.71 -14.06
CA ALA A 38 12.71 23.97 -12.92
C ALA A 38 12.78 25.41 -12.39
N VAL A 39 13.78 26.20 -12.81
CA VAL A 39 13.90 27.62 -12.42
C VAL A 39 13.07 28.50 -13.37
N PRO A 40 12.06 29.24 -12.87
CA PRO A 40 11.10 29.99 -13.71
C PRO A 40 11.70 31.05 -14.65
N ASN A 41 12.90 31.57 -14.36
CA ASN A 41 13.49 32.73 -15.03
C ASN A 41 14.73 32.41 -15.87
N LEU A 42 15.19 31.15 -15.91
CA LEU A 42 16.37 30.77 -16.70
C LEU A 42 16.03 30.41 -18.15
N ILE A 43 14.76 30.09 -18.42
CA ILE A 43 14.25 29.80 -19.78
C ILE A 43 12.97 30.63 -19.96
N PRO A 44 12.94 31.60 -20.89
CA PRO A 44 11.77 32.44 -21.12
C PRO A 44 10.51 31.61 -21.46
N GLY A 45 9.36 31.92 -20.85
CA GLY A 45 8.05 31.42 -21.32
C GLY A 45 7.28 30.40 -20.46
N ARG A 46 7.69 30.16 -19.19
CA ARG A 46 7.00 29.46 -18.06
C ARG A 46 7.94 28.41 -17.44
N SER A 47 7.97 28.36 -16.11
CA SER A 47 8.64 27.28 -15.38
C SER A 47 8.16 25.91 -15.87
N ARG A 48 9.08 25.03 -16.30
CA ARG A 48 8.76 23.65 -16.71
C ARG A 48 8.75 22.68 -15.53
N ARG A 49 8.43 23.19 -14.33
CA ARG A 49 8.11 22.33 -13.19
C ARG A 49 6.92 21.45 -13.57
N PRO A 50 6.89 20.17 -13.14
CA PRO A 50 5.72 19.32 -13.34
C PRO A 50 4.42 19.96 -12.87
N ARG A 51 4.50 20.71 -11.76
CA ARG A 51 3.42 21.55 -11.26
C ARG A 51 3.95 22.96 -10.96
N PRO A 52 3.30 24.02 -11.46
CA PRO A 52 3.75 25.40 -11.23
C PRO A 52 3.78 25.81 -9.76
N THR A 53 2.84 25.32 -8.95
CA THR A 53 2.72 25.65 -7.52
C THR A 53 3.78 24.99 -6.64
N TRP A 54 4.52 24.01 -7.16
CA TRP A 54 5.51 23.30 -6.35
C TRP A 54 6.79 24.11 -6.12
N PRO A 55 7.37 24.01 -4.91
CA PRO A 55 8.73 24.46 -4.67
C PRO A 55 9.73 23.75 -5.58
N LEU A 56 10.83 24.44 -5.91
CA LEU A 56 11.93 23.89 -6.72
C LEU A 56 12.43 22.55 -6.14
N LYS A 57 12.61 22.50 -4.82
CA LYS A 57 13.04 21.29 -4.09
C LYS A 57 12.16 20.09 -4.43
N ARG A 58 10.83 20.22 -4.30
CA ARG A 58 9.87 19.13 -4.58
C ARG A 58 9.98 18.65 -6.03
N ALA A 59 10.02 19.57 -6.99
CA ALA A 59 10.14 19.23 -8.40
C ALA A 59 11.43 18.45 -8.72
N LEU A 60 12.56 18.81 -8.10
CA LEU A 60 13.83 18.11 -8.27
C LEU A 60 13.82 16.72 -7.61
N PHE A 61 13.34 16.61 -6.37
CA PHE A 61 13.23 15.33 -5.68
C PHE A 61 12.32 14.35 -6.41
N LEU A 62 11.19 14.82 -6.96
CA LEU A 62 10.32 13.95 -7.78
C LEU A 62 11.07 13.39 -8.99
N ARG A 63 11.78 14.25 -9.75
CA ARG A 63 12.53 13.81 -10.93
C ARG A 63 13.63 12.82 -10.56
N MET A 64 14.36 13.08 -9.48
CA MET A 64 15.39 12.19 -8.97
C MET A 64 14.82 10.84 -8.54
N PHE A 65 13.72 10.85 -7.78
CA PHE A 65 13.09 9.62 -7.30
C PHE A 65 12.48 8.81 -8.45
N ARG A 66 11.83 9.46 -9.42
CA ARG A 66 11.35 8.81 -10.63
C ARG A 66 12.49 8.17 -11.42
N HIS A 67 13.62 8.87 -11.56
CA HIS A 67 14.79 8.32 -12.23
C HIS A 67 15.35 7.10 -11.47
N PHE A 68 15.43 7.18 -10.14
CA PHE A 68 15.83 6.07 -9.30
C PHE A 68 14.90 4.85 -9.47
N MET A 69 13.59 5.06 -9.48
CA MET A 69 12.59 4.01 -9.73
C MET A 69 12.77 3.38 -11.13
N HIS A 70 13.06 4.18 -12.14
CA HIS A 70 13.36 3.68 -13.48
C HIS A 70 14.66 2.84 -13.50
N VAL A 71 15.73 3.29 -12.85
CA VAL A 71 17.00 2.54 -12.81
C VAL A 71 16.82 1.19 -12.10
N THR A 72 16.09 1.17 -10.99
CA THR A 72 15.82 -0.07 -10.25
C THR A 72 14.85 -1.00 -10.99
N SER A 73 13.95 -0.48 -11.83
CA SER A 73 13.12 -1.32 -12.72
C SER A 73 13.92 -1.99 -13.84
N GLN A 74 15.13 -1.51 -14.14
CA GLN A 74 16.02 -2.12 -15.14
C GLN A 74 17.07 -3.07 -14.53
N THR A 75 17.46 -2.87 -13.27
CA THR A 75 18.56 -3.58 -12.61
C THR A 75 18.12 -4.53 -11.49
N GLY A 76 16.83 -4.46 -11.14
CA GLY A 76 16.29 -5.02 -9.91
C GLY A 76 16.71 -4.22 -8.67
N PRO A 77 16.39 -4.75 -7.48
CA PRO A 77 16.81 -4.14 -6.23
C PRO A 77 18.34 -3.94 -6.22
N ILE A 78 18.78 -2.77 -5.77
CA ILE A 78 20.22 -2.47 -5.56
C ILE A 78 20.68 -2.90 -4.17
N TYR A 79 19.74 -3.20 -3.27
CA TYR A 79 19.93 -3.82 -1.96
C TYR A 79 18.98 -5.01 -1.83
N THR A 80 19.34 -5.97 -0.98
CA THR A 80 18.44 -7.09 -0.65
C THR A 80 17.40 -6.61 0.35
N THR A 81 16.12 -6.80 0.05
CA THR A 81 15.03 -6.60 1.00
C THR A 81 14.70 -7.94 1.66
N PRO A 82 14.36 -7.95 2.97
CA PRO A 82 13.75 -9.11 3.59
C PRO A 82 12.51 -9.59 2.82
N ASP A 83 12.12 -10.84 3.06
CA ASP A 83 10.91 -11.42 2.49
C ASP A 83 10.29 -12.44 3.45
N HIS A 84 9.14 -12.99 3.05
CA HIS A 84 8.37 -13.94 3.84
C HIS A 84 9.10 -15.26 4.19
N LEU A 85 10.30 -15.53 3.66
CA LEU A 85 11.02 -16.78 3.90
C LEU A 85 11.80 -16.79 5.20
N ALA A 86 12.11 -15.61 5.77
CA ALA A 86 12.85 -15.51 7.02
C ALA A 86 12.50 -14.25 7.82
N ILE A 87 12.55 -14.37 9.14
CA ILE A 87 12.64 -13.20 10.02
C ILE A 87 14.08 -12.67 9.89
N THR A 88 14.22 -11.45 9.39
CA THR A 88 15.53 -10.80 9.33
C THR A 88 15.84 -10.18 10.70
N PRO A 89 16.97 -10.52 11.32
CA PRO A 89 17.36 -9.96 12.61
C PRO A 89 17.91 -8.54 12.45
N GLY A 90 17.79 -7.75 13.50
CA GLY A 90 18.39 -6.42 13.61
C GLY A 90 18.31 -5.89 15.03
N VAL A 91 18.97 -4.76 15.29
CA VAL A 91 18.98 -4.15 16.62
C VAL A 91 17.59 -3.61 16.95
N GLY A 92 16.97 -4.15 18.00
CA GLY A 92 15.61 -3.76 18.41
C GLY A 92 14.52 -4.25 17.44
N ILE A 93 14.83 -5.23 16.60
CA ILE A 93 13.85 -5.85 15.69
C ILE A 93 13.18 -7.02 16.39
N GLU A 94 11.86 -6.92 16.52
CA GLU A 94 11.01 -7.89 17.21
C GLU A 94 10.16 -8.67 16.19
N GLY A 95 10.78 -9.65 15.54
CA GLY A 95 10.13 -10.48 14.53
C GLY A 95 9.50 -11.76 15.11
N VAL A 96 8.32 -12.14 14.60
CA VAL A 96 7.59 -13.36 14.97
C VAL A 96 7.18 -14.16 13.75
N TRP A 97 7.01 -15.47 13.91
CA TRP A 97 6.33 -16.30 12.92
C TRP A 97 4.83 -16.33 13.23
N ILE A 98 4.02 -16.01 12.24
CA ILE A 98 2.56 -16.02 12.28
C ILE A 98 2.07 -17.37 11.74
N PRO A 99 1.17 -18.07 12.45
CA PRO A 99 0.61 -19.33 11.96
C PRO A 99 -0.35 -19.12 10.76
N PRO A 100 -0.52 -20.14 9.91
CA PRO A 100 -1.45 -20.08 8.78
C PRO A 100 -2.93 -20.08 9.23
N ALA A 101 -3.80 -19.43 8.44
CA ALA A 101 -5.21 -19.21 8.74
C ALA A 101 -6.15 -20.38 8.36
N ASP A 102 -5.66 -21.62 8.20
CA ASP A 102 -6.36 -22.71 7.50
C ASP A 102 -7.82 -22.93 7.94
N LYS A 103 -8.09 -22.85 9.24
CA LYS A 103 -9.42 -23.11 9.84
C LYS A 103 -10.43 -21.99 9.61
N PHE A 104 -9.97 -20.83 9.15
CA PHE A 104 -10.77 -19.62 9.00
C PHE A 104 -10.98 -19.23 7.54
N ILE A 105 -10.67 -20.13 6.60
CA ILE A 105 -10.84 -19.90 5.17
C ILE A 105 -12.17 -20.49 4.72
N THR A 106 -13.11 -19.60 4.43
CA THR A 106 -14.40 -19.90 3.79
C THR A 106 -14.24 -20.38 2.35
N LYS A 107 -15.29 -21.01 1.81
CA LYS A 107 -15.31 -21.58 0.46
C LYS A 107 -15.00 -20.56 -0.64
N SER A 108 -15.40 -19.29 -0.48
CA SER A 108 -15.12 -18.24 -1.46
C SER A 108 -13.62 -17.97 -1.60
N LEU A 109 -12.93 -17.77 -0.47
CA LEU A 109 -11.48 -17.54 -0.46
C LEU A 109 -10.72 -18.82 -0.85
N LYS A 110 -11.19 -20.00 -0.42
CA LYS A 110 -10.64 -21.29 -0.83
C LYS A 110 -10.70 -21.48 -2.36
N SER A 111 -11.83 -21.18 -2.98
CA SER A 111 -12.00 -21.27 -4.43
C SER A 111 -11.03 -20.33 -5.17
N MET A 112 -10.82 -19.11 -4.66
CA MET A 112 -9.82 -18.22 -5.23
C MET A 112 -8.40 -18.77 -5.08
N ALA A 113 -8.08 -19.36 -3.92
CA ALA A 113 -6.77 -19.96 -3.65
C ALA A 113 -6.48 -21.17 -4.55
N GLU A 114 -7.49 -22.00 -4.83
CA GLU A 114 -7.41 -23.16 -5.72
C GLU A 114 -7.06 -22.76 -7.16
N VAL A 115 -7.65 -21.67 -7.69
CA VAL A 115 -7.34 -21.15 -9.03
C VAL A 115 -5.85 -20.85 -9.18
N SER A 116 -5.24 -20.19 -8.19
CA SER A 116 -3.82 -19.83 -8.23
C SER A 116 -2.89 -20.92 -7.66
N LYS A 117 -3.45 -22.04 -7.17
CA LYS A 117 -2.71 -23.11 -6.49
C LYS A 117 -1.87 -22.60 -5.32
N VAL A 118 -2.42 -21.66 -4.56
CA VAL A 118 -1.78 -21.08 -3.38
C VAL A 118 -2.37 -21.71 -2.12
N LEU A 119 -1.51 -22.02 -1.16
CA LEU A 119 -1.90 -22.56 0.14
C LEU A 119 -1.60 -21.54 1.25
N PRO A 120 -2.33 -21.57 2.37
CA PRO A 120 -1.94 -20.87 3.58
C PRO A 120 -0.56 -21.36 4.04
N MET A 121 0.25 -20.45 4.58
CA MET A 121 1.53 -20.81 5.16
C MET A 121 1.91 -19.84 6.27
N ARG A 122 2.88 -20.22 7.09
CA ARG A 122 3.44 -19.32 8.08
C ARG A 122 4.20 -18.18 7.39
N ILE A 123 4.11 -16.98 7.97
CA ILE A 123 4.80 -15.78 7.46
C ILE A 123 5.45 -15.01 8.61
N PRO A 124 6.44 -14.14 8.34
CA PRO A 124 6.98 -13.22 9.33
C PRO A 124 6.03 -12.04 9.60
N GLY A 125 6.08 -11.53 10.82
CA GLY A 125 5.57 -10.22 11.18
C GLY A 125 6.54 -9.52 12.13
N TYR A 126 6.50 -8.19 12.16
CA TYR A 126 7.40 -7.37 12.98
C TYR A 126 6.60 -6.45 13.89
N TRP A 127 6.91 -6.51 15.19
CA TRP A 127 6.42 -5.56 16.17
C TRP A 127 7.25 -4.27 16.14
N VAL A 128 6.56 -3.13 16.21
CA VAL A 128 7.19 -1.83 16.40
C VAL A 128 6.44 -1.07 17.49
N HIS A 129 7.16 -0.70 18.54
CA HIS A 129 6.57 -0.03 19.71
C HIS A 129 6.80 1.47 19.68
N ARG A 130 5.85 2.21 20.27
CA ARG A 130 5.98 3.65 20.44
C ARG A 130 7.21 3.97 21.30
N LYS A 131 8.02 4.93 20.83
CA LYS A 131 9.18 5.42 21.58
C LYS A 131 8.76 5.91 22.97
N GLY A 132 9.45 5.44 24.01
CA GLY A 132 9.19 5.79 25.42
C GLY A 132 8.21 4.85 26.13
N TYR A 133 7.53 3.95 25.42
CA TYR A 133 6.72 2.89 26.02
C TYR A 133 7.58 1.64 26.16
N LYS A 134 7.60 1.05 27.37
CA LYS A 134 8.23 -0.26 27.61
C LYS A 134 7.14 -1.31 27.49
N ILE A 135 7.10 -1.96 26.34
CA ILE A 135 6.17 -3.06 26.05
C ILE A 135 7.04 -4.30 25.89
N GLU A 136 6.80 -5.32 26.71
CA GLU A 136 7.52 -6.57 26.60
C GLU A 136 7.07 -7.32 25.34
N PHE A 137 8.01 -7.87 24.59
CA PHE A 137 7.74 -8.65 23.39
C PHE A 137 6.79 -9.81 23.68
N GLY A 138 5.71 -9.93 22.90
CA GLY A 138 4.70 -10.98 23.08
C GLY A 138 3.78 -10.78 24.29
N SER A 139 3.89 -9.68 25.04
CA SER A 139 2.95 -9.39 26.12
C SER A 139 1.52 -9.17 25.61
N PRO A 140 0.49 -9.57 26.37
CA PRO A 140 -0.90 -9.30 26.00
C PRO A 140 -1.17 -7.79 25.95
N PRO A 141 -2.24 -7.36 25.26
CA PRO A 141 -2.64 -5.97 25.24
C PRO A 141 -3.13 -5.52 26.62
N ALA A 142 -2.81 -4.28 27.00
CA ALA A 142 -3.50 -3.63 28.10
C ALA A 142 -4.99 -3.37 27.74
N ALA A 143 -5.82 -3.18 28.76
CA ALA A 143 -7.24 -2.90 28.54
C ALA A 143 -7.43 -1.64 27.67
N GLY A 144 -8.12 -1.79 26.53
CA GLY A 144 -8.35 -0.70 25.57
C GLY A 144 -7.14 -0.29 24.74
N GLU A 145 -6.02 -1.01 24.82
CA GLU A 145 -4.82 -0.72 24.04
C GLU A 145 -5.08 -0.91 22.54
N LYS A 146 -4.73 0.09 21.71
CA LYS A 146 -4.92 0.01 20.26
C LYS A 146 -3.64 -0.45 19.56
N VAL A 147 -3.81 -1.28 18.53
CA VAL A 147 -2.75 -1.74 17.62
C VAL A 147 -3.09 -1.37 16.18
N VAL A 148 -2.07 -1.00 15.41
CA VAL A 148 -2.19 -0.88 13.95
C VAL A 148 -1.62 -2.14 13.30
N LEU A 149 -2.45 -2.86 12.55
CA LEU A 149 -2.04 -3.89 11.61
C LEU A 149 -1.69 -3.24 10.27
N SER A 150 -0.43 -3.31 9.86
CA SER A 150 0.08 -2.56 8.70
C SER A 150 0.47 -3.47 7.54
N PHE A 151 0.03 -3.09 6.35
CA PHE A 151 0.40 -3.68 5.06
C PHE A 151 1.12 -2.66 4.19
N HIS A 152 2.36 -2.95 3.84
CA HIS A 152 3.18 -2.03 3.04
C HIS A 152 2.75 -1.95 1.56
N GLY A 153 3.09 -0.86 0.89
CA GLY A 153 2.96 -0.70 -0.55
C GLY A 153 4.05 -1.41 -1.35
N GLY A 154 4.10 -1.17 -2.66
CA GLY A 154 5.08 -1.83 -3.53
C GLY A 154 4.49 -2.71 -4.62
N ALA A 155 3.25 -2.45 -5.03
CA ALA A 155 2.59 -3.13 -6.15
C ALA A 155 2.58 -4.68 -6.02
N TYR A 156 2.58 -5.20 -4.78
CA TYR A 156 2.71 -6.63 -4.44
C TYR A 156 4.02 -7.31 -4.90
N ILE A 157 5.02 -6.58 -5.42
CA ILE A 157 6.23 -7.19 -6.01
C ILE A 157 7.55 -6.74 -5.39
N ARG A 158 7.54 -5.75 -4.48
CA ARG A 158 8.74 -5.14 -3.88
C ARG A 158 8.46 -4.62 -2.47
N TYR A 159 9.55 -4.20 -1.81
CA TYR A 159 9.63 -3.73 -0.43
C TYR A 159 9.39 -4.84 0.59
N SER A 160 9.34 -4.45 1.86
CA SER A 160 9.30 -5.34 3.00
C SER A 160 8.58 -4.68 4.17
N ALA A 161 8.06 -5.49 5.09
CA ALA A 161 7.50 -5.04 6.35
C ALA A 161 8.55 -4.83 7.45
N HIS A 162 9.81 -5.18 7.18
CA HIS A 162 10.90 -5.01 8.10
C HIS A 162 10.99 -3.56 8.58
N PRO A 163 11.17 -3.30 9.89
CA PRO A 163 11.16 -1.94 10.43
C PRO A 163 12.14 -0.98 9.76
N ASP A 164 13.25 -1.47 9.21
CA ASP A 164 14.26 -0.64 8.52
C ASP A 164 13.98 -0.42 7.02
N ASP A 165 12.93 -1.03 6.44
CA ASP A 165 12.53 -0.74 5.06
C ASP A 165 11.92 0.66 4.94
N ALA A 166 12.06 1.27 3.76
CA ALA A 166 11.55 2.61 3.50
C ALA A 166 10.03 2.70 3.68
N THR A 167 9.28 1.65 3.31
CA THR A 167 7.81 1.63 3.41
C THR A 167 7.30 1.60 4.85
N ALA A 168 8.10 1.11 5.80
CA ALA A 168 7.76 1.15 7.23
C ALA A 168 7.55 2.58 7.76
N THR A 169 8.01 3.60 7.02
CA THR A 169 7.81 5.02 7.34
C THR A 169 6.33 5.41 7.48
N VAL A 170 5.42 4.83 6.68
CA VAL A 170 3.98 5.16 6.76
C VAL A 170 3.41 4.71 8.11
N ALA A 171 3.59 3.43 8.44
CA ALA A 171 3.13 2.88 9.70
C ALA A 171 3.78 3.58 10.91
N LYS A 172 5.10 3.81 10.87
CA LYS A 172 5.83 4.56 11.90
C LYS A 172 5.32 6.00 12.06
N ALA A 173 4.81 6.63 11.00
CA ALA A 173 4.19 7.94 11.10
C ALA A 173 2.88 7.87 11.90
N LEU A 174 2.04 6.85 11.71
CA LEU A 174 0.85 6.66 12.56
C LEU A 174 1.22 6.44 14.02
N LEU A 175 2.22 5.60 14.29
CA LEU A 175 2.70 5.37 15.66
C LEU A 175 3.17 6.66 16.34
N LYS A 176 3.73 7.60 15.57
CA LYS A 176 4.20 8.90 16.06
C LYS A 176 3.06 9.92 16.25
N TYR A 177 2.10 10.00 15.32
CA TYR A 177 1.10 11.06 15.30
C TYR A 177 -0.21 10.69 16.00
N VAL A 178 -0.60 9.42 16.01
CA VAL A 178 -1.88 8.98 16.59
C VAL A 178 -1.67 8.59 18.05
N ALA A 179 -1.95 9.52 18.98
CA ALA A 179 -1.63 9.36 20.40
C ALA A 179 -2.16 8.06 21.04
N SER A 180 -3.29 7.55 20.58
CA SER A 180 -3.93 6.35 21.11
C SER A 180 -3.29 5.03 20.69
N VAL A 181 -2.32 5.02 19.76
CA VAL A 181 -1.68 3.80 19.24
C VAL A 181 -0.32 3.58 19.91
N GLN A 182 -0.15 2.42 20.55
CA GLN A 182 1.09 2.05 21.24
C GLN A 182 1.95 1.03 20.47
N ARG A 183 1.32 0.19 19.65
CA ARG A 183 1.99 -0.87 18.88
C ARG A 183 1.61 -0.82 17.40
N LEU A 184 2.57 -1.12 16.54
CA LEU A 184 2.36 -1.53 15.16
C LEU A 184 2.70 -3.01 15.02
N PHE A 185 1.97 -3.68 14.15
CA PHE A 185 2.32 -5.00 13.67
C PHE A 185 2.40 -4.97 12.14
N CYS A 186 3.62 -5.00 11.61
CA CYS A 186 3.89 -4.93 10.18
C CYS A 186 4.02 -6.34 9.60
N VAL A 187 3.27 -6.64 8.53
CA VAL A 187 3.17 -8.02 8.01
C VAL A 187 4.04 -8.22 6.78
N GLU A 188 4.99 -9.17 6.86
CA GLU A 188 5.87 -9.55 5.75
C GLU A 188 5.14 -10.54 4.82
N TYR A 189 4.09 -10.06 4.16
CA TYR A 189 3.22 -10.88 3.32
C TYR A 189 3.93 -11.33 2.02
N ARG A 190 3.47 -12.43 1.43
CA ARG A 190 4.02 -12.97 0.18
C ARG A 190 3.89 -11.99 -0.97
N LEU A 191 5.02 -11.66 -1.58
CA LEU A 191 5.08 -10.89 -2.81
C LEU A 191 4.78 -11.78 -4.02
N SER A 192 4.07 -11.24 -5.00
CA SER A 192 3.76 -11.83 -6.30
C SER A 192 5.00 -11.84 -7.22
N LYS A 193 6.14 -12.37 -6.75
CA LYS A 193 7.35 -12.59 -7.56
C LYS A 193 7.35 -13.96 -8.25
N THR A 194 6.58 -14.90 -7.70
CA THR A 194 6.39 -16.26 -8.21
C THR A 194 4.89 -16.58 -8.23
N SER A 195 4.49 -17.69 -8.86
CA SER A 195 3.09 -18.14 -8.84
C SER A 195 2.55 -18.40 -7.43
N ALA A 196 3.43 -18.78 -6.49
CA ALA A 196 3.06 -19.03 -5.10
C ALA A 196 2.69 -17.74 -4.31
N GLY A 197 3.04 -16.57 -4.85
CA GLY A 197 2.70 -15.26 -4.28
C GLY A 197 1.61 -14.52 -5.06
N ALA A 198 0.99 -15.13 -6.07
CA ALA A 198 -0.13 -14.52 -6.78
C ALA A 198 -1.37 -14.44 -5.89
N PHE A 199 -2.32 -13.58 -6.23
CA PHE A 199 -3.61 -13.49 -5.54
C PHE A 199 -4.29 -14.87 -5.47
N PRO A 200 -4.84 -15.27 -4.31
CA PRO A 200 -5.02 -14.50 -3.07
C PRO A 200 -3.94 -14.71 -1.99
N ALA A 201 -2.68 -15.06 -2.32
CA ALA A 201 -1.64 -15.35 -1.32
C ALA A 201 -1.47 -14.26 -0.25
N ALA A 202 -1.35 -12.99 -0.65
CA ALA A 202 -1.24 -11.88 0.29
C ALA A 202 -2.49 -11.71 1.17
N LEU A 203 -3.69 -12.02 0.67
CA LEU A 203 -4.94 -11.98 1.44
C LEU A 203 -5.00 -13.09 2.49
N LEU A 204 -4.53 -14.29 2.15
CA LEU A 204 -4.37 -15.38 3.12
C LEU A 204 -3.40 -14.98 4.24
N ASP A 205 -2.31 -14.31 3.89
CA ASP A 205 -1.29 -13.82 4.81
C ASP A 205 -1.81 -12.71 5.72
N ALA A 206 -2.58 -11.77 5.17
CA ALA A 206 -3.25 -10.72 5.92
C ALA A 206 -4.29 -11.28 6.92
N LEU A 207 -5.04 -12.31 6.51
CA LEU A 207 -5.97 -13.01 7.40
C LEU A 207 -5.22 -13.70 8.55
N SER A 208 -4.13 -14.40 8.25
CA SER A 208 -3.23 -14.99 9.25
C SER A 208 -2.77 -13.96 10.29
N ALA A 209 -2.31 -12.78 9.84
CA ALA A 209 -1.85 -11.74 10.74
C ALA A 209 -2.97 -11.15 11.61
N TYR A 210 -4.16 -10.96 11.03
CA TYR A 210 -5.32 -10.49 11.78
C TYR A 210 -5.75 -11.49 12.87
N LEU A 211 -5.80 -12.78 12.52
CA LEU A 211 -6.11 -13.85 13.47
C LEU A 211 -5.06 -13.98 14.57
N TYR A 212 -3.79 -13.80 14.24
CA TYR A 212 -2.72 -13.78 15.24
C TYR A 212 -2.92 -12.66 16.27
N LEU A 213 -3.26 -11.45 15.83
CA LEU A 213 -3.56 -10.36 16.76
C LEU A 213 -4.75 -10.67 17.67
N VAL A 214 -5.81 -11.27 17.12
CA VAL A 214 -7.04 -11.55 17.87
C VAL A 214 -6.91 -12.78 18.79
N ASN A 215 -6.49 -13.92 18.23
CA ASN A 215 -6.56 -15.22 18.88
C ASN A 215 -5.30 -15.54 19.70
N ASP A 216 -4.13 -15.17 19.20
CA ASP A 216 -2.84 -15.51 19.83
C ASP A 216 -2.38 -14.41 20.80
N ILE A 217 -2.59 -13.14 20.44
CA ILE A 217 -2.16 -11.99 21.24
C ILE A 217 -3.28 -11.45 22.15
N GLY A 218 -4.54 -11.60 21.74
CA GLY A 218 -5.71 -11.22 22.55
C GLY A 218 -6.21 -9.80 22.33
N PHE A 219 -5.89 -9.15 21.21
CA PHE A 219 -6.52 -7.88 20.86
C PHE A 219 -8.00 -8.08 20.51
N LEU A 220 -8.87 -7.28 21.12
CA LEU A 220 -10.26 -7.19 20.65
C LEU A 220 -10.27 -6.55 19.25
N PRO A 221 -11.10 -7.04 18.30
CA PRO A 221 -11.28 -6.38 17.00
C PRO A 221 -11.56 -4.87 17.08
N ALA A 222 -12.29 -4.46 18.12
CA ALA A 222 -12.60 -3.06 18.43
C ALA A 222 -11.37 -2.19 18.78
N ASN A 223 -10.21 -2.80 18.99
CA ASN A 223 -8.95 -2.13 19.29
C ASN A 223 -7.93 -2.26 18.14
N ILE A 224 -8.28 -2.95 17.05
CA ILE A 224 -7.41 -3.11 15.88
C ILE A 224 -7.78 -2.03 14.87
N ILE A 225 -6.77 -1.30 14.40
CA ILE A 225 -6.84 -0.43 13.23
C ILE A 225 -6.07 -1.13 12.12
N VAL A 226 -6.69 -1.32 10.95
CA VAL A 226 -5.99 -1.84 9.78
C VAL A 226 -5.54 -0.68 8.92
N GLU A 227 -4.31 -0.75 8.43
CA GLU A 227 -3.71 0.26 7.58
C GLU A 227 -3.00 -0.37 6.38
N GLY A 228 -2.96 0.36 5.27
CA GLY A 228 -1.97 0.11 4.25
C GLY A 228 -1.85 1.21 3.21
N ASP A 229 -0.69 1.28 2.57
CA ASP A 229 -0.36 2.21 1.50
C ASP A 229 -0.35 1.53 0.12
N SER A 230 -0.85 2.19 -0.92
CA SER A 230 -0.84 1.68 -2.29
C SER A 230 -1.41 0.26 -2.43
N ALA A 231 -0.59 -0.73 -2.77
CA ALA A 231 -0.95 -2.15 -2.81
C ALA A 231 -1.33 -2.70 -1.42
N GLY A 232 -0.69 -2.25 -0.36
CA GLY A 232 -1.07 -2.56 1.01
C GLY A 232 -2.44 -1.98 1.36
N GLY A 233 -2.80 -0.81 0.82
CA GLY A 233 -4.15 -0.26 0.94
C GLY A 233 -5.21 -1.11 0.24
N ASN A 234 -4.87 -1.72 -0.92
CA ASN A 234 -5.70 -2.74 -1.55
C ASN A 234 -5.86 -3.98 -0.67
N LEU A 235 -4.76 -4.46 -0.07
CA LEU A 235 -4.77 -5.61 0.82
C LEU A 235 -5.62 -5.37 2.07
N ALA A 236 -5.51 -4.18 2.66
CA ALA A 236 -6.30 -3.73 3.80
C ALA A 236 -7.81 -3.73 3.48
N LEU A 237 -8.20 -3.25 2.28
CA LEU A 237 -9.57 -3.33 1.76
C LEU A 237 -10.02 -4.78 1.59
N ALA A 238 -9.19 -5.64 0.99
CA ALA A 238 -9.51 -7.04 0.73
C ALA A 238 -9.70 -7.85 2.03
N LEU A 239 -8.83 -7.65 3.02
CA LEU A 239 -8.96 -8.26 4.35
C LEU A 239 -10.27 -7.79 5.02
N THR A 240 -10.51 -6.48 5.04
CA THR A 240 -11.71 -5.93 5.68
C THR A 240 -12.98 -6.47 5.02
N ARG A 241 -13.02 -6.52 3.69
CA ARG A 241 -14.11 -7.14 2.94
C ARG A 241 -14.34 -8.58 3.35
N TYR A 242 -13.26 -9.36 3.41
CA TYR A 242 -13.32 -10.77 3.78
C TYR A 242 -13.94 -10.96 5.17
N LEU A 243 -13.49 -10.17 6.15
CA LEU A 243 -13.99 -10.23 7.54
C LEU A 243 -15.48 -9.86 7.61
N VAL A 244 -15.91 -8.84 6.86
CA VAL A 244 -17.31 -8.39 6.79
C VAL A 244 -18.22 -9.44 6.14
N GLU A 245 -17.86 -9.89 4.94
CA GLU A 245 -18.67 -10.83 4.15
C GLU A 245 -18.76 -12.21 4.82
N SER A 246 -17.74 -12.58 5.61
CA SER A 246 -17.68 -13.89 6.26
C SER A 246 -18.37 -13.95 7.64
N GLN A 247 -18.91 -12.85 8.18
CA GLN A 247 -19.56 -12.88 9.51
C GLN A 247 -20.76 -13.84 9.58
N ASN A 248 -21.53 -13.97 8.50
CA ASN A 248 -22.73 -14.80 8.42
C ASN A 248 -22.59 -15.92 7.38
N ASN A 249 -21.39 -16.50 7.27
CA ASN A 249 -21.15 -17.58 6.32
C ASN A 249 -21.99 -18.82 6.69
N ALA A 250 -22.50 -19.52 5.67
CA ALA A 250 -23.31 -20.72 5.83
C ALA A 250 -22.49 -21.96 6.27
N GLU A 251 -21.17 -21.82 6.38
CA GLU A 251 -20.23 -22.91 6.65
C GLU A 251 -19.95 -23.10 8.16
N GLY A 252 -20.49 -22.21 9.01
CA GLY A 252 -20.30 -22.28 10.47
C GLY A 252 -18.89 -21.87 10.93
N VAL A 253 -18.07 -21.30 10.04
CA VAL A 253 -16.74 -20.81 10.39
C VAL A 253 -16.90 -19.52 11.20
N THR A 254 -16.50 -19.52 12.46
CA THR A 254 -16.57 -18.29 13.28
C THR A 254 -15.38 -17.39 12.98
N ILE A 255 -15.62 -16.33 12.22
CA ILE A 255 -14.60 -15.31 11.89
C ILE A 255 -14.69 -14.17 12.90
N PRO A 256 -13.56 -13.67 13.45
CA PRO A 256 -13.60 -12.50 14.31
C PRO A 256 -14.25 -11.30 13.62
N SER A 257 -14.86 -10.40 14.40
CA SER A 257 -15.46 -9.19 13.86
C SER A 257 -14.44 -8.35 13.07
N PRO A 258 -14.90 -7.51 12.11
CA PRO A 258 -14.03 -6.56 11.42
C PRO A 258 -13.29 -5.61 12.38
N PRO A 259 -12.15 -5.01 11.95
CA PRO A 259 -11.39 -4.08 12.78
C PRO A 259 -12.22 -2.84 13.11
N SER A 260 -11.79 -2.07 14.10
CA SER A 260 -12.46 -0.81 14.49
C SER A 260 -12.39 0.28 13.43
N ALA A 261 -11.28 0.33 12.69
CA ALA A 261 -11.01 1.35 11.71
C ALA A 261 -10.10 0.84 10.58
N LEU A 262 -10.20 1.51 9.44
CA LEU A 262 -9.41 1.30 8.24
C LEU A 262 -8.76 2.63 7.82
N ILE A 263 -7.43 2.66 7.64
CA ILE A 263 -6.69 3.83 7.15
C ILE A 263 -6.02 3.45 5.84
N LEU A 264 -6.33 4.19 4.77
CA LEU A 264 -5.85 3.91 3.43
C LEU A 264 -5.03 5.07 2.89
N PHE A 265 -3.77 4.81 2.56
CA PHE A 265 -2.90 5.79 1.92
C PHE A 265 -2.77 5.48 0.43
N SER A 266 -3.18 6.42 -0.43
CA SER A 266 -3.13 6.31 -1.89
C SER A 266 -3.54 4.90 -2.39
N PRO A 267 -4.69 4.33 -1.97
CA PRO A 267 -4.96 2.91 -2.14
C PRO A 267 -5.08 2.53 -3.61
N TRP A 268 -4.40 1.45 -3.99
CA TRP A 268 -4.48 0.91 -5.35
C TRP A 268 -5.74 0.05 -5.54
N ALA A 269 -6.89 0.72 -5.66
CA ALA A 269 -8.19 0.06 -5.63
C ALA A 269 -8.73 -0.42 -7.00
N ASP A 270 -7.92 -0.38 -8.06
CA ASP A 270 -8.28 -0.92 -9.38
C ASP A 270 -7.07 -1.56 -10.08
N MET A 271 -7.08 -2.90 -10.13
CA MET A 271 -6.09 -3.71 -10.82
C MET A 271 -6.43 -3.89 -12.31
N GLY A 272 -7.58 -3.39 -12.77
CA GLY A 272 -7.96 -3.30 -14.17
C GLY A 272 -7.34 -2.11 -14.90
N VAL A 273 -7.76 -1.86 -16.15
CA VAL A 273 -7.28 -0.72 -16.97
C VAL A 273 -8.25 0.45 -16.97
N SER A 274 -9.31 0.38 -16.18
CA SER A 274 -10.51 1.19 -16.36
C SER A 274 -10.31 2.69 -16.09
N HIS A 275 -9.32 3.04 -15.26
CA HIS A 275 -8.93 4.43 -14.97
C HIS A 275 -7.67 4.92 -15.72
N PHE A 276 -7.09 4.06 -16.55
CA PHE A 276 -5.81 4.29 -17.24
C PHE A 276 -6.03 4.47 -18.74
N THR A 277 -6.83 5.47 -19.13
CA THR A 277 -7.18 5.78 -20.51
C THR A 277 -6.60 7.13 -20.97
N PHE A 278 -6.65 7.40 -22.28
CA PHE A 278 -6.25 8.70 -22.80
C PHE A 278 -7.15 9.82 -22.23
N GLY A 279 -6.55 10.91 -21.75
CA GLY A 279 -7.27 12.04 -21.13
C GLY A 279 -7.74 11.80 -19.69
N SER A 280 -7.52 10.61 -19.12
CA SER A 280 -7.81 10.30 -17.71
C SER A 280 -7.01 11.16 -16.72
N ILE A 281 -7.41 11.15 -15.45
CA ILE A 281 -6.65 11.76 -14.35
C ILE A 281 -5.23 11.15 -14.29
N ALA A 282 -5.11 9.83 -14.47
CA ALA A 282 -3.81 9.16 -14.51
C ALA A 282 -2.91 9.72 -15.62
N ALA A 283 -3.45 9.97 -16.82
CA ALA A 283 -2.69 10.56 -17.91
C ALA A 283 -2.25 12.00 -17.60
N LYS A 284 -3.12 12.82 -16.98
CA LYS A 284 -2.82 14.21 -16.60
C LYS A 284 -1.74 14.29 -15.51
N ASN A 285 -1.83 13.43 -14.49
CA ASN A 285 -0.91 13.38 -13.36
C ASN A 285 0.38 12.61 -13.65
N SER A 286 0.50 12.00 -14.84
CA SER A 286 1.68 11.21 -15.22
C SER A 286 3.00 11.95 -15.15
N SER A 287 3.00 13.29 -15.20
CA SER A 287 4.20 14.13 -15.08
C SER A 287 4.50 14.56 -13.63
N THR A 288 3.49 14.54 -12.76
CA THR A 288 3.54 14.97 -11.36
C THR A 288 3.64 13.81 -10.37
N ASP A 289 3.82 12.59 -10.87
CA ASP A 289 3.95 11.40 -10.04
C ASP A 289 5.23 10.61 -10.33
N TYR A 290 5.74 9.88 -9.34
CA TYR A 290 6.93 9.04 -9.46
C TYR A 290 6.61 7.62 -9.89
N ILE A 291 5.39 7.11 -9.65
CA ILE A 291 4.98 5.77 -10.13
C ILE A 291 4.70 5.73 -11.63
N GLY A 292 4.93 6.87 -12.30
CA GLY A 292 4.93 6.96 -13.75
C GLY A 292 3.53 6.84 -14.36
N GLY A 293 3.46 6.18 -15.51
CA GLY A 293 2.22 6.02 -16.28
C GLY A 293 1.75 4.56 -16.36
N ILE A 294 0.81 4.33 -17.29
CA ILE A 294 0.07 3.06 -17.49
C ILE A 294 0.99 1.81 -17.52
N ALA A 295 2.19 1.91 -18.09
CA ALA A 295 3.08 0.77 -18.33
C ALA A 295 3.72 0.17 -17.07
N GLU A 296 4.07 0.99 -16.06
CA GLU A 296 4.72 0.49 -14.83
C GLU A 296 3.72 -0.25 -13.92
N VAL A 297 2.44 0.06 -14.05
CA VAL A 297 1.34 -0.56 -13.30
C VAL A 297 0.92 -1.91 -13.93
N ASP A 298 1.03 -2.08 -15.25
CA ASP A 298 0.54 -3.28 -15.95
C ASP A 298 1.28 -4.58 -15.58
N TYR A 299 2.57 -4.46 -15.27
CA TYR A 299 3.37 -5.61 -14.86
C TYR A 299 2.94 -6.16 -13.49
N GLY A 300 2.81 -5.28 -12.48
CA GLY A 300 2.34 -5.65 -11.14
C GLY A 300 0.96 -6.31 -11.21
N LYS A 301 0.05 -5.75 -12.02
CA LYS A 301 -1.27 -6.35 -12.31
C LYS A 301 -1.11 -7.78 -12.83
N LYS A 302 -0.33 -7.98 -13.89
CA LYS A 302 -0.19 -9.29 -14.54
C LYS A 302 0.23 -10.39 -13.57
N ILE A 303 1.20 -10.13 -12.70
CA ILE A 303 1.71 -11.18 -11.80
C ILE A 303 0.84 -11.34 -10.57
N PHE A 304 0.35 -10.24 -10.01
CA PHE A 304 -0.62 -10.30 -8.91
C PHE A 304 -1.84 -11.12 -9.29
N CYS A 305 -2.37 -10.97 -10.50
CA CYS A 305 -3.60 -11.65 -10.91
C CYS A 305 -3.43 -13.16 -11.15
N GLY A 306 -2.20 -13.63 -11.33
CA GLY A 306 -1.90 -15.05 -11.50
C GLY A 306 -2.79 -15.73 -12.56
N GLN A 307 -3.42 -16.84 -12.16
CA GLN A 307 -4.26 -17.66 -13.05
C GLN A 307 -5.71 -17.16 -13.17
N HIS A 308 -6.10 -16.13 -12.42
CA HIS A 308 -7.45 -15.56 -12.50
C HIS A 308 -7.73 -14.84 -13.84
N GLY A 309 -6.66 -14.40 -14.52
CA GLY A 309 -6.78 -13.69 -15.80
C GLY A 309 -7.32 -12.26 -15.66
N ARG A 310 -7.21 -11.46 -16.73
CA ARG A 310 -7.53 -10.02 -16.70
C ARG A 310 -9.03 -9.71 -16.60
N ASP A 311 -9.90 -10.59 -17.08
CA ASP A 311 -11.35 -10.35 -17.04
C ASP A 311 -11.89 -10.43 -15.61
N ALA A 312 -11.52 -11.49 -14.87
CA ALA A 312 -11.91 -11.67 -13.47
C ALA A 312 -11.45 -10.49 -12.59
N VAL A 313 -10.28 -9.91 -12.89
CA VAL A 313 -9.70 -8.80 -12.14
C VAL A 313 -10.56 -7.56 -12.17
N SER A 314 -11.22 -7.29 -13.30
CA SER A 314 -12.03 -6.09 -13.49
C SER A 314 -13.37 -6.18 -12.76
N VAL A 315 -13.77 -7.38 -12.32
CA VAL A 315 -15.05 -7.64 -11.64
C VAL A 315 -14.89 -8.27 -10.25
N ASN A 316 -13.66 -8.55 -9.80
CA ASN A 316 -13.39 -9.12 -8.48
C ASN A 316 -13.28 -8.00 -7.42
N PRO A 317 -14.19 -7.95 -6.43
CA PRO A 317 -14.22 -6.88 -5.43
C PRO A 317 -13.05 -6.91 -4.44
N TYR A 318 -12.32 -8.04 -4.34
CA TYR A 318 -11.09 -8.16 -3.55
C TYR A 318 -9.86 -7.60 -4.29
N MET A 319 -9.90 -7.53 -5.62
CA MET A 319 -8.77 -7.07 -6.43
C MET A 319 -8.96 -5.63 -6.90
N SER A 320 -10.16 -5.29 -7.37
CA SER A 320 -10.43 -3.99 -7.99
C SER A 320 -11.70 -3.34 -7.44
N PRO A 321 -11.81 -3.06 -6.14
CA PRO A 321 -13.02 -2.51 -5.53
C PRO A 321 -13.50 -1.17 -6.13
N ALA A 322 -12.65 -0.46 -6.86
CA ALA A 322 -12.96 0.77 -7.58
C ALA A 322 -13.12 0.61 -9.10
N SER A 323 -13.02 -0.60 -9.68
CA SER A 323 -13.19 -0.81 -11.13
C SER A 323 -14.53 -0.27 -11.64
N ILE A 324 -14.53 0.52 -12.70
CA ILE A 324 -15.76 1.06 -13.34
C ILE A 324 -16.41 0.07 -14.33
N ASP A 325 -15.94 -1.18 -14.39
CA ASP A 325 -16.60 -2.21 -15.20
C ASP A 325 -18.09 -2.35 -14.78
N PRO A 326 -19.06 -2.28 -15.71
CA PRO A 326 -20.48 -2.32 -15.37
C PRO A 326 -20.93 -3.63 -14.73
N ARG A 327 -20.14 -4.71 -14.87
CA ARG A 327 -20.42 -6.00 -14.22
C ARG A 327 -20.00 -6.01 -12.74
N MET A 328 -19.20 -5.03 -12.30
CA MET A 328 -18.76 -4.93 -10.91
C MET A 328 -19.95 -4.72 -9.98
N LYS A 329 -20.16 -5.67 -9.07
CA LYS A 329 -21.15 -5.57 -7.99
C LYS A 329 -20.39 -5.48 -6.68
N ILE A 330 -20.48 -4.33 -6.03
CA ILE A 330 -19.77 -4.07 -4.79
C ILE A 330 -20.55 -3.06 -3.94
N ASP A 331 -20.54 -3.30 -2.64
CA ASP A 331 -20.92 -2.34 -1.61
C ASP A 331 -19.92 -2.43 -0.44
N PHE A 332 -20.00 -1.46 0.45
CA PHE A 332 -19.16 -1.33 1.63
C PHE A 332 -19.98 -1.38 2.92
N LYS A 333 -21.18 -1.99 2.89
CA LYS A 333 -22.00 -2.14 4.09
C LYS A 333 -21.27 -2.98 5.12
N GLY A 334 -21.34 -2.57 6.38
CA GLY A 334 -20.63 -3.24 7.48
C GLY A 334 -19.13 -2.91 7.56
N PHE A 335 -18.57 -2.15 6.62
CA PHE A 335 -17.19 -1.67 6.76
C PHE A 335 -17.04 -0.80 8.01
N PRO A 336 -15.84 -0.82 8.61
CA PRO A 336 -15.53 0.00 9.77
C PRO A 336 -15.39 1.47 9.38
N ARG A 337 -15.15 2.30 10.40
CA ARG A 337 -14.76 3.69 10.16
C ARG A 337 -13.53 3.71 9.25
N THR A 338 -13.62 4.44 8.14
CA THR A 338 -12.58 4.45 7.12
C THR A 338 -12.05 5.87 6.91
N PHE A 339 -10.73 6.01 6.87
CA PHE A 339 -10.03 7.22 6.47
C PHE A 339 -9.28 6.95 5.17
N ILE A 340 -9.52 7.76 4.14
CA ILE A 340 -8.83 7.67 2.85
C ILE A 340 -7.98 8.92 2.64
N VAL A 341 -6.69 8.72 2.41
CA VAL A 341 -5.73 9.75 2.01
C VAL A 341 -5.43 9.61 0.52
N ALA A 342 -5.50 10.71 -0.22
CA ALA A 342 -5.13 10.78 -1.63
C ALA A 342 -4.21 11.99 -1.90
N GLY A 343 -3.28 11.84 -2.84
CA GLY A 343 -2.54 12.93 -3.45
C GLY A 343 -3.27 13.49 -4.68
N GLY A 344 -3.54 14.79 -4.71
CA GLY A 344 -4.16 15.46 -5.85
C GLY A 344 -3.29 15.44 -7.12
N ALA A 345 -1.99 15.19 -6.98
CA ALA A 345 -1.03 15.11 -8.06
C ALA A 345 -0.64 13.66 -8.44
N GLU A 346 -1.34 12.65 -7.90
CA GLU A 346 -1.03 11.24 -8.12
C GLU A 346 -1.85 10.59 -9.25
N VAL A 347 -1.30 9.58 -9.91
CA VAL A 347 -1.97 8.92 -11.04
C VAL A 347 -3.11 7.99 -10.60
N LEU A 348 -3.12 7.55 -9.34
CA LEU A 348 -4.21 6.76 -8.77
C LEU A 348 -5.40 7.61 -8.30
N LEU A 349 -5.32 8.95 -8.36
CA LEU A 349 -6.36 9.82 -7.84
C LEU A 349 -7.76 9.50 -8.41
N GLY A 350 -7.86 9.20 -9.70
CA GLY A 350 -9.13 8.81 -10.32
C GLY A 350 -9.71 7.53 -9.72
N VAL A 351 -8.86 6.52 -9.50
CA VAL A 351 -9.24 5.25 -8.85
C VAL A 351 -9.72 5.50 -7.42
N ILE A 352 -9.02 6.36 -6.67
CA ILE A 352 -9.34 6.65 -5.27
C ILE A 352 -10.62 7.44 -5.13
N ARG A 353 -10.89 8.39 -6.04
CA ARG A 353 -12.17 9.11 -6.07
C ARG A 353 -13.34 8.18 -6.37
N THR A 354 -13.19 7.23 -7.31
CA THR A 354 -14.21 6.20 -7.55
C THR A 354 -14.43 5.31 -6.31
N LEU A 355 -13.36 4.90 -5.61
CA LEU A 355 -13.47 4.17 -4.35
C LEU A 355 -14.25 4.99 -3.31
N LYS A 356 -13.87 6.25 -3.12
CA LYS A 356 -14.50 7.20 -2.21
C LYS A 356 -16.00 7.28 -2.50
N GLU A 357 -16.39 7.59 -3.74
CA GLU A 357 -17.79 7.74 -4.13
C GLU A 357 -18.62 6.48 -3.81
N ARG A 358 -18.06 5.29 -4.03
CA ARG A 358 -18.72 4.03 -3.67
C ARG A 358 -18.87 3.87 -2.15
N MET A 359 -17.83 4.19 -1.38
CA MET A 359 -17.88 4.10 0.07
C MET A 359 -18.85 5.12 0.68
N VAL A 360 -18.93 6.34 0.13
CA VAL A 360 -19.89 7.37 0.58
C VAL A 360 -21.33 6.85 0.52
N LYS A 361 -21.69 6.12 -0.53
CA LYS A 361 -23.04 5.57 -0.71
C LYS A 361 -23.49 4.67 0.46
N ASP A 362 -22.56 3.91 1.05
CA ASP A 362 -22.89 2.95 2.13
C ASP A 362 -22.49 3.44 3.52
N LEU A 363 -21.53 4.38 3.62
CA LEU A 363 -20.94 4.84 4.88
C LEU A 363 -21.23 6.29 5.23
N GLY A 364 -21.77 7.10 4.31
CA GLY A 364 -21.92 8.57 4.44
C GLY A 364 -20.59 9.32 4.45
N GLU A 365 -20.57 10.64 4.28
CA GLU A 365 -19.30 11.44 4.30
C GLU A 365 -19.38 12.66 5.21
N ASN A 366 -18.47 12.77 6.20
CA ASN A 366 -18.03 13.95 7.01
C ASN A 366 -19.07 14.95 7.60
N LYS A 367 -20.29 15.08 7.06
CA LYS A 367 -21.35 16.00 7.44
C LYS A 367 -22.64 15.27 7.84
N ASP A 368 -22.76 13.99 7.49
CA ASP A 368 -23.90 13.17 7.86
C ASP A 368 -23.73 12.64 9.28
N LEU A 369 -24.77 12.78 10.10
CA LEU A 369 -24.81 12.19 11.43
C LEU A 369 -24.61 10.66 11.29
N GLY A 370 -23.55 10.11 11.91
CA GLY A 370 -23.21 8.68 11.78
C GLY A 370 -22.33 8.30 10.59
N SER A 371 -21.79 9.27 9.84
CA SER A 371 -20.82 8.99 8.77
C SER A 371 -19.59 8.25 9.30
N LYS A 372 -19.22 7.19 8.59
CA LYS A 372 -18.03 6.38 8.89
C LYS A 372 -16.84 6.70 8.00
N LEU A 373 -17.01 7.46 6.91
CA LEU A 373 -15.94 7.78 5.96
C LEU A 373 -15.41 9.21 6.13
N ARG A 374 -14.09 9.34 6.25
CA ARG A 374 -13.36 10.60 6.10
C ARG A 374 -12.43 10.52 4.89
N TYR A 375 -12.43 11.55 4.06
CA TYR A 375 -11.58 11.67 2.87
C TYR A 375 -10.69 12.92 2.98
N PHE A 376 -9.39 12.75 2.74
CA PHE A 376 -8.42 13.84 2.69
C PHE A 376 -7.63 13.78 1.37
N GLU A 377 -7.81 14.80 0.54
CA GLU A 377 -7.08 14.96 -0.72
C GLU A 377 -6.06 16.11 -0.59
N ALA A 378 -4.78 15.75 -0.60
CA ALA A 378 -3.69 16.72 -0.57
C ALA A 378 -3.43 17.25 -1.98
N ASP A 379 -3.89 18.46 -2.31
CA ASP A 379 -3.82 19.05 -3.65
C ASP A 379 -2.48 18.80 -4.35
N GLY A 380 -1.35 19.11 -3.71
CA GLY A 380 0.01 18.98 -4.23
C GLY A 380 0.71 17.63 -4.00
N GLY A 381 0.08 16.65 -3.35
CA GLY A 381 0.70 15.38 -2.98
C GLY A 381 0.84 14.42 -4.16
N SER A 382 2.01 13.77 -4.30
CA SER A 382 2.18 12.62 -5.21
C SER A 382 1.66 11.33 -4.57
N HIS A 383 1.74 10.21 -5.30
CA HIS A 383 1.45 8.88 -4.76
C HIS A 383 2.24 8.64 -3.46
N ASP A 384 1.62 8.01 -2.46
CA ASP A 384 2.20 7.72 -1.13
C ASP A 384 3.02 8.88 -0.52
N TYR A 385 2.56 10.13 -0.66
CA TYR A 385 3.32 11.30 -0.20
C TYR A 385 3.71 11.27 1.30
N ILE A 386 3.02 10.45 2.09
CA ILE A 386 3.31 10.20 3.51
C ILE A 386 4.70 9.60 3.74
N LEU A 387 5.23 8.85 2.77
CA LEU A 387 6.60 8.30 2.80
C LEU A 387 7.67 9.38 2.81
N PHE A 388 7.36 10.59 2.31
CA PHE A 388 8.38 11.54 1.89
C PHE A 388 8.35 12.83 2.70
N SER A 389 9.41 13.09 3.47
CA SER A 389 9.58 14.35 4.21
C SER A 389 9.72 15.59 3.31
N TRP A 390 9.91 15.43 2.00
CA TRP A 390 9.92 16.54 1.04
C TRP A 390 8.53 16.89 0.48
N GLN A 391 7.49 16.17 0.92
CA GLN A 391 6.06 16.43 0.62
C GLN A 391 5.35 17.25 1.71
N GLU A 392 6.11 17.94 2.58
CA GLU A 392 5.53 18.89 3.53
C GLU A 392 5.03 20.16 2.82
N PRO A 393 3.96 20.81 3.32
CA PRO A 393 3.21 20.49 4.55
C PRO A 393 2.11 19.42 4.39
N GLU A 394 1.81 18.96 3.18
CA GLU A 394 0.71 18.04 2.92
C GLU A 394 0.81 16.77 3.76
N ARG A 395 2.02 16.22 3.90
CA ARG A 395 2.29 15.05 4.75
C ARG A 395 1.88 15.27 6.21
N SER A 396 2.34 16.34 6.86
CA SER A 396 1.98 16.59 8.26
C SER A 396 0.51 16.94 8.43
N ASN A 397 -0.10 17.63 7.46
CA ASN A 397 -1.53 17.95 7.51
C ASN A 397 -2.39 16.68 7.49
N ALA A 398 -2.09 15.74 6.59
CA ALA A 398 -2.81 14.47 6.51
C ALA A 398 -2.67 13.64 7.81
N LEU A 399 -1.46 13.59 8.38
CA LEU A 399 -1.22 12.88 9.64
C LEU A 399 -1.93 13.55 10.83
N GLY A 400 -2.04 14.88 10.83
CA GLY A 400 -2.84 15.64 11.80
C GLY A 400 -4.32 15.30 11.71
N GLU A 401 -4.89 15.31 10.50
CA GLU A 401 -6.29 14.95 10.26
C GLU A 401 -6.62 13.51 10.69
N ILE A 402 -5.68 12.58 10.51
CA ILE A 402 -5.81 11.20 11.00
C ILE A 402 -5.76 11.16 12.52
N ALA A 403 -4.85 11.89 13.16
CA ALA A 403 -4.75 11.96 14.62
C ALA A 403 -6.05 12.52 15.25
N ASP A 404 -6.61 13.56 14.65
CA ASP A 404 -7.89 14.13 15.09
C ASP A 404 -9.04 13.14 14.90
N TRP A 405 -9.11 12.51 13.72
CA TRP A 405 -10.15 11.52 13.42
C TRP A 405 -10.09 10.28 14.31
N THR A 406 -8.89 9.80 14.67
CA THR A 406 -8.75 8.61 15.53
C THR A 406 -9.05 8.87 17.00
N SER A 407 -9.08 10.15 17.39
CA SER A 407 -9.38 10.62 18.75
C SER A 407 -10.88 10.83 19.00
N THR A 408 -11.67 11.02 17.93
CA THR A 408 -13.14 10.96 17.96
C THR A 408 -13.63 9.53 17.84
#